data_AF-A0A067S599-F1
#
_entry.id   AF-A0A067S599-F1
#
_cell.length_a   1.000
_cell.length_b   1.000
_cell.length_c   1.000
_cell.angle_alpha   90.00
_cell.angle_beta   90.00
_cell.angle_gamma   90.00
#
_symmetry.space_group_name_H-M   'P 1'
#
loop_
_entity.id
_entity.type
_entity.pdbx_description
1 polymer ?
#
loop_
_entity_poly.entity_id
_entity_poly.type
_entity_poly.pdbx_seq_one_letter_code
_entity_poly.pdbx_strand_id
1 'polypeptide(L)'
;LAPDSLVEYFEKNWLGDTVKLWSNVYRHDRNIFQTCDTNMLVEAWHHLLKGTFMQGKRNRRLDHLIHILVEEAIPHFIARHRNQEFRFKGGDLETKARLRIEESA
;
A
#
# COMPACT_ATOMS: atom_id res chain seq x y z
N LEU A 1 -9.31 26.85 -8.54
CA LEU A 1 -8.08 27.13 -7.78
C LEU A 1 -8.09 26.27 -6.53
N ALA A 2 -6.94 25.78 -6.07
CA ALA A 2 -6.87 24.99 -4.85
C ALA A 2 -7.25 25.84 -3.62
N PRO A 3 -7.84 25.27 -2.56
CA PRO A 3 -8.18 26.00 -1.34
C PRO A 3 -6.93 26.53 -0.63
N ASP A 4 -7.01 27.73 -0.04
CA ASP A 4 -5.87 28.37 0.66
C ASP A 4 -5.32 27.50 1.79
N SER A 5 -6.19 26.79 2.52
CA SER A 5 -5.79 25.85 3.58
C SER A 5 -4.96 24.67 3.07
N LEU A 6 -5.22 24.21 1.84
CA LEU A 6 -4.44 23.15 1.21
C LEU A 6 -3.06 23.69 0.82
N VAL A 7 -3.00 24.90 0.28
CA VAL A 7 -1.74 25.56 -0.13
C VAL A 7 -0.84 25.78 1.08
N GLU A 8 -1.37 26.36 2.16
CA GLU A 8 -0.62 26.61 3.40
C GLU A 8 -0.10 25.31 4.02
N TYR A 9 -0.92 24.25 4.03
CA TYR A 9 -0.50 22.93 4.48
C TYR A 9 0.66 22.38 3.64
N PHE A 10 0.57 22.51 2.31
CA PHE A 10 1.59 22.01 1.40
C PHE A 10 2.90 22.78 1.53
N GLU A 11 2.83 24.11 1.64
CA GLU A 11 3.99 24.98 1.85
C GLU A 11 4.73 24.63 3.14
N LYS A 12 3.99 24.47 4.24
CA LYS A 12 4.56 24.21 5.57
C LYS A 12 5.16 22.81 5.70
N ASN A 13 4.51 21.79 5.16
CA ASN A 13 4.87 20.39 5.42
C ASN A 13 5.65 19.72 4.29
N TRP A 14 5.52 20.21 3.05
CA TRP A 14 6.00 19.51 1.87
C TRP A 14 6.98 20.32 1.03
N LEU A 15 6.80 21.65 0.90
CA LEU A 15 7.62 22.51 0.02
C LEU A 15 8.88 23.11 0.68
N GLY A 16 9.07 22.95 1.99
CA GLY A 16 10.31 23.34 2.69
C GLY A 16 11.48 22.38 2.45
N ASP A 17 12.32 22.13 3.46
CA ASP A 17 13.45 21.19 3.33
C ASP A 17 13.06 19.75 2.97
N THR A 18 11.80 19.38 3.22
CA THR A 18 11.19 18.11 2.83
C THR A 18 11.18 17.89 1.32
N VAL A 19 11.20 18.96 0.50
CA VAL A 19 11.29 18.85 -0.98
C VAL A 19 12.45 17.96 -1.41
N LYS A 20 13.59 18.01 -0.70
CA LYS A 20 14.78 17.20 -1.03
C LYS A 20 14.54 15.69 -0.86
N LEU A 21 13.57 15.31 -0.01
CA LEU A 21 13.23 13.90 0.25
C LEU A 21 12.42 13.29 -0.90
N TRP A 22 11.47 14.05 -1.47
CA TRP A 22 10.48 13.54 -2.42
C TRP A 22 10.58 14.09 -3.85
N SER A 23 11.19 15.26 -4.07
CA SER A 23 11.30 15.86 -5.41
C SER A 23 12.43 15.21 -6.22
N ASN A 24 12.10 14.75 -7.44
CA ASN A 24 13.05 14.15 -8.37
C ASN A 24 14.26 15.03 -8.68
N VAL A 25 14.11 16.36 -8.65
CA VAL A 25 15.20 17.31 -8.95
C VAL A 25 16.32 17.26 -7.90
N TYR A 26 16.06 16.74 -6.70
CA TYR A 26 17.07 16.60 -5.64
C TYR A 26 17.61 15.18 -5.50
N ARG A 27 17.20 14.24 -6.36
CA ARG A 27 17.56 12.81 -6.27
C ARG A 27 18.78 12.46 -7.12
N HIS A 28 19.87 13.15 -6.87
CA HIS A 28 21.17 12.82 -7.46
C HIS A 28 21.92 11.86 -6.53
N ASP A 29 22.69 10.92 -7.10
CA ASP A 29 23.65 10.02 -6.40
C ASP A 29 23.07 9.08 -5.31
N ARG A 30 21.79 8.70 -5.40
CA ARG A 30 21.21 7.70 -4.47
C ARG A 30 21.69 6.29 -4.79
N ASN A 31 21.98 5.50 -3.76
CA ASN A 31 22.24 4.07 -3.94
C ASN A 31 20.94 3.31 -4.30
N ILE A 32 21.06 2.08 -4.80
CA ILE A 32 19.90 1.30 -5.29
C ILE A 32 18.80 1.09 -4.22
N PHE A 33 19.18 1.03 -2.94
CA PHE A 33 18.26 0.91 -1.82
C PHE A 33 17.58 2.24 -1.45
N GLN A 34 18.23 3.38 -1.70
CA GLN A 34 17.71 4.73 -1.53
C GLN A 34 16.92 5.22 -2.75
N THR A 35 17.05 4.52 -3.88
CA THR A 35 16.26 4.78 -5.10
C THR A 35 14.87 4.17 -4.98
N CYS A 36 14.69 3.19 -4.10
CA CYS A 36 13.38 2.63 -3.83
C CYS A 36 12.54 3.63 -3.03
N ASP A 37 11.56 4.23 -3.71
CA ASP A 37 10.61 5.16 -3.10
C ASP A 37 9.45 4.46 -2.39
N THR A 38 9.46 3.12 -2.36
CA THR A 38 8.37 2.30 -1.88
C THR A 38 8.78 1.48 -0.67
N ASN A 39 7.88 1.40 0.31
CA ASN A 39 8.02 0.46 1.43
C ASN A 39 7.84 -0.98 0.91
N MET A 40 8.59 -1.93 1.46
CA MET A 40 8.43 -3.37 1.22
C MET A 40 6.97 -3.84 1.32
N LEU A 41 6.17 -3.27 2.24
CA LEU A 41 4.74 -3.55 2.36
C LEU A 41 3.94 -3.09 1.14
N VAL A 42 4.28 -1.92 0.60
CA VAL A 42 3.64 -1.37 -0.61
C VAL A 42 4.01 -2.22 -1.83
N GLU A 43 5.26 -2.68 -1.92
CA GLU A 43 5.68 -3.59 -2.99
C GLU A 43 4.98 -4.94 -2.90
N ALA A 44 4.94 -5.55 -1.71
CA ALA A 44 4.25 -6.81 -1.48
C ALA A 44 2.76 -6.71 -1.84
N TRP A 45 2.12 -5.62 -1.44
CA TRP A 45 0.72 -5.36 -1.80
C TRP A 45 0.54 -5.12 -3.30
N HIS A 46 1.47 -4.40 -3.95
CA HIS A 46 1.43 -4.20 -5.40
C HIS A 46 1.59 -5.52 -6.17
N HIS A 47 2.41 -6.46 -5.68
CA HIS A 47 2.51 -7.80 -6.24
C HIS A 47 1.18 -8.55 -6.16
N LEU A 48 0.49 -8.49 -5.01
CA LEU A 48 -0.85 -9.06 -4.83
C LEU A 48 -1.87 -8.38 -5.75
N LEU A 49 -1.89 -7.05 -5.81
CA LEU A 49 -2.77 -6.26 -6.66
C LEU A 49 -2.63 -6.70 -8.12
N LYS A 50 -1.38 -6.77 -8.58
CA LYS A 50 -1.05 -7.15 -9.95
C LYS A 50 -1.47 -8.58 -10.26
N GLY A 51 -1.18 -9.53 -9.38
CA GLY A 51 -1.46 -10.95 -9.59
C GLY A 51 -2.95 -11.29 -9.51
N THR A 52 -3.61 -10.83 -8.45
CA THR A 52 -4.98 -11.23 -8.11
C THR A 52 -6.04 -10.41 -8.82
N PHE A 53 -5.85 -9.10 -8.99
CA PHE A 53 -6.90 -8.21 -9.49
C PHE A 53 -6.61 -7.69 -10.91
N MET A 54 -5.34 -7.44 -11.25
CA MET A 54 -4.99 -6.89 -12.57
C MET A 54 -4.62 -7.96 -13.61
N GLN A 55 -4.64 -9.25 -13.26
CA GLN A 55 -4.27 -10.37 -14.13
C GLN A 55 -2.89 -10.20 -14.79
N GLY A 56 -1.92 -9.65 -14.03
CA GLY A 56 -0.55 -9.44 -14.51
C GLY A 56 -0.33 -8.19 -15.36
N LYS A 57 -1.38 -7.41 -15.70
CA LYS A 57 -1.25 -6.18 -16.51
C LYS A 57 -0.56 -5.08 -15.71
N ARG A 58 0.43 -4.43 -16.34
CA ARG A 58 1.39 -3.53 -15.66
C ARG A 58 0.99 -2.04 -15.66
N ASN A 59 0.16 -1.61 -16.62
CA ASN A 59 -0.27 -0.22 -16.75
C ASN A 59 -1.79 -0.14 -16.85
N ARG A 60 -2.44 0.53 -15.90
CA ARG A 60 -3.81 1.02 -16.02
C ARG A 60 -3.85 2.47 -15.55
N ARG A 61 -4.74 3.27 -16.15
CA ARG A 61 -4.95 4.65 -15.73
C ARG A 61 -5.39 4.71 -14.26
N LEU A 62 -5.13 5.84 -13.61
CA LEU A 62 -5.44 6.03 -12.19
C LEU A 62 -6.92 5.81 -11.88
N ASP A 63 -7.83 6.26 -12.75
CA ASP A 63 -9.27 6.05 -12.63
C ASP A 63 -9.65 4.57 -12.59
N HIS A 64 -9.06 3.76 -13.46
CA HIS A 64 -9.27 2.31 -13.47
C HIS A 64 -8.70 1.67 -12.19
N LEU A 65 -7.52 2.11 -11.74
CA LEU A 65 -6.93 1.62 -10.49
C LEU A 65 -7.87 1.88 -9.32
N ILE A 66 -8.39 3.11 -9.17
CA ILE A 66 -9.32 3.47 -8.10
C ILE A 66 -10.56 2.55 -8.15
N HIS A 67 -11.12 2.32 -9.34
CA HIS A 67 -12.25 1.41 -9.50
C HIS A 67 -11.94 -0.02 -9.01
N ILE A 68 -10.81 -0.60 -9.40
CA ILE A 68 -10.40 -1.94 -8.91
C ILE A 68 -10.27 -1.95 -7.39
N LEU A 69 -9.66 -0.91 -6.81
CA LEU A 69 -9.46 -0.85 -5.36
C LEU A 69 -10.77 -0.82 -4.59
N VAL A 70 -11.74 -0.02 -5.07
CA VAL A 70 -13.02 0.16 -4.39
C VAL A 70 -13.96 -1.02 -4.64
N GLU A 71 -14.14 -1.41 -5.90
CA GLU A 71 -15.19 -2.36 -6.30
C GLU A 71 -14.74 -3.82 -6.25
N GLU A 72 -13.45 -4.10 -6.39
CA GLU A 72 -12.94 -5.49 -6.42
C GLU A 72 -12.14 -5.83 -5.17
N ALA A 73 -11.16 -5.00 -4.80
CA ALA A 73 -10.23 -5.32 -3.72
C ALA A 73 -10.88 -5.26 -2.34
N ILE A 74 -11.61 -4.19 -2.01
CA ILE A 74 -12.28 -4.07 -0.71
C ILE A 74 -13.27 -5.22 -0.46
N PRO A 75 -14.22 -5.53 -1.36
CA PRO A 75 -15.13 -6.65 -1.16
C PRO A 75 -14.41 -8.00 -1.05
N HIS A 76 -13.34 -8.20 -1.81
CA HIS A 76 -12.52 -9.42 -1.71
C HIS A 76 -11.93 -9.61 -0.30
N PHE A 77 -11.36 -8.56 0.29
CA PHE A 77 -10.78 -8.64 1.63
C PHE A 77 -11.85 -8.80 2.71
N ILE A 78 -12.99 -8.14 2.59
CA ILE A 78 -14.14 -8.33 3.50
C ILE A 78 -14.61 -9.80 3.45
N ALA A 79 -14.79 -10.34 2.26
CA ALA A 79 -15.20 -11.73 2.09
C ALA A 79 -14.14 -12.71 2.60
N ARG A 80 -12.86 -12.43 2.36
CA ARG A 80 -11.74 -13.23 2.89
C ARG A 80 -11.75 -13.23 4.41
N HIS A 81 -11.92 -12.07 5.04
CA HIS A 81 -11.95 -11.93 6.49
C HIS A 81 -13.12 -12.71 7.10
N ARG A 82 -14.33 -12.53 6.57
CA ARG A 82 -15.51 -13.33 7.00
C ARG A 82 -15.25 -14.83 6.88
N ASN A 83 -14.69 -15.28 5.76
CA ASN A 83 -14.38 -16.70 5.57
C ASN A 83 -13.32 -17.23 6.56
N GLN A 84 -12.41 -16.37 7.05
CA GLN A 84 -11.46 -16.74 8.10
C GLN A 84 -12.13 -16.83 9.47
N GLU A 85 -13.05 -15.92 9.80
CA GLU A 85 -13.85 -15.97 11.04
C GLU A 85 -14.66 -17.27 11.13
N PHE A 86 -15.29 -17.66 10.03
CA PHE A 86 -16.03 -18.91 9.92
C PHE A 86 -15.15 -20.16 9.75
N ARG A 87 -13.82 -20.03 9.81
CA ARG A 87 -12.83 -21.11 9.63
C ARG A 87 -12.87 -21.84 8.28
N PHE A 88 -13.63 -21.33 7.30
CA PHE A 88 -13.62 -21.84 5.92
C PHE A 88 -12.28 -21.58 5.21
N LYS A 89 -11.54 -20.56 5.64
CA LYS A 89 -10.14 -20.34 5.28
C LYS A 89 -9.28 -20.41 6.53
N GLY A 90 -8.15 -21.12 6.44
CA GLY A 90 -7.20 -21.20 7.55
C GLY A 90 -6.80 -19.80 8.04
N GLY A 91 -6.62 -19.66 9.36
CA GLY A 91 -6.21 -18.42 10.00
C GLY A 91 -4.89 -17.88 9.42
N ASP A 92 -4.72 -16.56 9.51
CA ASP A 92 -3.52 -15.89 9.03
C ASP A 92 -2.28 -16.44 9.72
N LEU A 93 -1.14 -16.39 9.02
CA LEU A 93 0.15 -16.83 9.56
C LEU A 93 0.50 -16.06 10.84
N GLU A 94 0.16 -14.76 10.89
CA GLU A 94 0.32 -13.94 12.08
C GLU A 94 -0.56 -14.45 13.23
N THR A 95 -1.85 -14.69 12.99
CA THR A 95 -2.78 -15.21 14.02
C THR A 95 -2.30 -16.56 14.56
N LYS A 96 -1.81 -17.45 13.67
CA LYS A 96 -1.23 -18.74 14.07
C LYS A 96 0.06 -18.57 14.87
N ALA A 97 0.91 -17.60 14.51
CA ALA A 97 2.14 -17.33 15.24
C ALA A 97 1.85 -16.78 16.64
N ARG A 98 0.88 -15.87 16.78
CA ARG A 98 0.44 -15.34 18.08
C ARG A 98 -0.13 -16.45 18.98
N LEU A 99 -1.02 -17.29 18.45
CA LEU A 99 -1.57 -18.43 19.18
C LEU A 99 -0.47 -19.39 19.66
N ARG A 100 0.54 -19.68 18.81
CA ARG A 100 1.67 -20.52 19.22
C ARG A 100 2.48 -19.90 20.35
N ILE A 101 2.70 -18.59 20.33
CA ILE A 101 3.41 -17.89 21.40
C ILE A 101 2.62 -17.97 22.71
N GLU A 102 1.31 -17.71 22.66
CA GLU A 102 0.39 -17.84 23.81
C GLU A 102 0.32 -19.28 24.34
N GLU A 103 0.34 -20.30 23.48
CA GLU A 103 0.35 -21.72 23.89
C GLU A 103 1.69 -22.16 24.50
N SER A 104 2.77 -21.44 24.22
CA SER A 104 4.13 -21.73 24.71
C SER A 104 4.55 -20.93 25.94
N ALA A 105 3.70 -20.00 26.41
CA ALA A 105 3.89 -19.17 27.59
C ALA A 105 3.19 -19.78 28.82
#